data_AF-A6L0N1-F1
#
_entry.id   AF-A6L0N1-F1
#
_cell.length_a   1.000
_cell.length_b   1.000
_cell.length_c   1.000
_cell.angle_alpha   90.00
_cell.angle_beta   90.00
_cell.angle_gamma   90.00
#
_symmetry.space_group_name_H-M   'P 1'
#
loop_
_entity.id
_entity.type
_entity.pdbx_description
1 polymer ?
#
loop_
_entity_poly.entity_id
_entity_poly.type
_entity_poly.pdbx_seq_one_letter_code
_entity_poly.pdbx_strand_id
1 'polypeptide(L)'
;MKQIIHSKFKPMKRDPLFVALSNQKGGVGKSTFTVLLASYFHYLNGYNVLVVDCDYPQHSISAMRDWEVGNIEKNVHLQNLLVEQFGTSGRKAYSILNSTPEEARETAGRFLEKSELDYDLVLFDLPGTVNVPGVFQSVINMDYVFTPITQERMVMRSSMSFVLAIREYMHRHADVPLRGIHMFWNRMDKRVSKGLYNGYTEIFRSLKLPVLETVIPSAERYNKDSGMKGPLFRSTLFPPSSSALKGSNLDLLVSEMETILKLK
;
A
#
# COMPACT_ATOMS: atom_id res chain seq x y z
N MET A 1 16.59 5.57 22.94
CA MET A 1 15.93 5.56 21.61
C MET A 1 16.87 4.87 20.65
N LYS A 2 16.52 3.68 20.12
CA LYS A 2 17.30 3.10 19.03
C LYS A 2 17.06 3.96 17.79
N GLN A 3 18.18 4.50 17.29
CA GLN A 3 18.32 5.41 16.17
C GLN A 3 17.62 4.90 14.90
N ILE A 4 17.23 5.84 14.05
CA ILE A 4 16.86 5.66 12.66
C ILE A 4 17.70 4.53 12.05
N ILE A 5 17.05 3.47 11.57
CA ILE A 5 17.73 2.30 11.02
C ILE A 5 18.29 2.67 9.65
N HIS A 6 19.51 3.19 9.66
CA HIS A 6 20.37 3.30 8.48
C HIS A 6 20.97 1.92 8.21
N SER A 7 20.14 0.96 7.79
CA SER A 7 20.66 -0.29 7.25
C SER A 7 21.32 0.04 5.90
N LYS A 8 22.65 0.14 5.90
CA LYS A 8 23.44 0.21 4.67
C LYS A 8 23.37 -1.15 3.99
N PHE A 9 22.43 -1.30 3.07
CA PHE A 9 22.31 -2.49 2.24
C PHE A 9 23.53 -2.64 1.33
N LYS A 10 23.76 -3.86 0.84
CA LYS A 10 24.68 -4.11 -0.28
C LYS A 10 24.40 -3.09 -1.40
N PRO A 11 25.42 -2.55 -2.09
CA PRO A 11 25.19 -1.63 -3.20
C PRO A 11 24.31 -2.30 -4.27
N MET A 12 23.08 -1.83 -4.38
CA MET A 12 22.11 -2.21 -5.41
C MET A 12 22.25 -1.26 -6.60
N LYS A 13 21.78 -1.66 -7.78
CA LYS A 13 21.78 -0.75 -8.94
C LYS A 13 20.89 0.47 -8.74
N ARG A 14 19.83 0.34 -7.92
CA ARG A 14 18.95 1.39 -7.43
C ARG A 14 18.52 1.04 -6.00
N ASP A 15 18.43 2.04 -5.13
CA ASP A 15 17.88 1.85 -3.79
C ASP A 15 16.34 1.74 -3.88
N PRO A 16 15.73 0.65 -3.36
CA PRO A 16 14.28 0.51 -3.36
C PRO A 16 13.64 1.59 -2.51
N LEU A 17 12.45 2.05 -2.93
CA LEU A 17 11.63 2.95 -2.12
C LEU A 17 10.82 2.17 -1.09
N PHE A 18 10.85 2.63 0.16
CA PHE A 18 10.12 2.03 1.27
C PHE A 18 8.83 2.82 1.47
N VAL A 19 7.69 2.25 1.13
CA VAL A 19 6.41 2.94 1.08
C VAL A 19 5.38 2.22 1.95
N ALA A 20 4.77 2.92 2.90
CA ALA A 20 3.76 2.33 3.78
C ALA A 20 2.35 2.81 3.46
N LEU A 21 1.38 1.91 3.64
CA LEU A 21 -0.03 2.24 3.71
C LEU A 21 -0.40 2.29 5.19
N SER A 22 -0.65 3.49 5.72
CA SER A 22 -0.85 3.68 7.17
C SER A 22 -1.94 4.68 7.50
N ASN A 23 -2.72 4.36 8.54
CA ASN A 23 -3.74 5.22 9.13
C ASN A 23 -4.06 4.73 10.55
N GLN A 24 -4.34 5.66 11.48
CA GLN A 24 -4.76 5.36 12.86
C GLN A 24 -6.15 4.73 12.97
N LYS A 25 -6.94 4.70 11.89
CA LYS A 25 -8.24 4.03 11.88
C LYS A 25 -8.19 2.73 11.09
N GLY A 26 -8.62 1.63 11.72
CA GLY A 26 -8.88 0.36 11.04
C GLY A 26 -10.01 0.45 10.02
N GLY A 27 -10.02 -0.47 9.04
CA GLY A 27 -11.12 -0.59 8.07
C GLY A 27 -11.11 0.41 6.91
N VAL A 28 -10.12 1.31 6.82
CA VAL A 28 -9.99 2.31 5.75
C VAL A 28 -9.44 1.77 4.42
N GLY A 29 -9.02 0.49 4.39
CA GLY A 29 -8.54 -0.18 3.18
C GLY A 29 -7.03 -0.30 3.01
N LYS A 30 -6.21 -0.14 4.07
CA LYS A 30 -4.73 -0.20 4.00
C LYS A 30 -4.23 -1.47 3.29
N SER A 31 -4.52 -2.65 3.84
CA SER A 31 -4.13 -3.95 3.28
C SER A 31 -4.69 -4.17 1.87
N THR A 32 -5.92 -3.71 1.61
CA THR A 32 -6.53 -3.75 0.27
C THR A 32 -5.70 -2.96 -0.74
N PHE A 33 -5.29 -1.74 -0.41
CA PHE A 33 -4.45 -0.94 -1.30
C PHE A 33 -3.02 -1.46 -1.36
N THR A 34 -2.47 -2.02 -0.28
CA THR A 34 -1.16 -2.67 -0.34
C THR A 34 -1.14 -3.78 -1.40
N VAL A 35 -2.16 -4.66 -1.41
CA VAL A 35 -2.28 -5.71 -2.43
C VAL A 35 -2.53 -5.14 -3.83
N LEU A 36 -3.47 -4.20 -3.97
CA LEU A 36 -3.80 -3.63 -5.27
C LEU A 36 -2.61 -2.89 -5.89
N LEU A 37 -1.89 -2.09 -5.10
CA LEU A 37 -0.70 -1.37 -5.56
C LEU A 37 0.44 -2.36 -5.86
N ALA A 38 0.66 -3.36 -5.00
CA ALA A 38 1.69 -4.38 -5.26
C ALA A 38 1.45 -5.09 -6.59
N SER A 39 0.23 -5.58 -6.81
CA SER A 39 -0.13 -6.28 -8.05
C SER A 39 -0.10 -5.38 -9.27
N TYR A 40 -0.57 -4.13 -9.16
CA TYR A 40 -0.53 -3.19 -10.28
C TYR A 40 0.91 -2.83 -10.64
N PHE A 41 1.72 -2.39 -9.68
CA PHE A 41 3.11 -2.04 -9.92
C PHE A 41 3.92 -3.21 -10.45
N HIS A 42 3.69 -4.41 -9.93
CA HIS A 42 4.47 -5.57 -10.29
C HIS A 42 4.09 -6.18 -11.63
N TYR A 43 2.79 -6.41 -11.87
CA TYR A 43 2.32 -7.13 -13.05
C TYR A 43 2.01 -6.23 -14.24
N LEU A 44 1.60 -4.97 -14.00
CA LEU A 44 1.23 -4.04 -15.08
C LEU A 44 2.36 -3.05 -15.40
N ASN A 45 3.05 -2.51 -14.38
CA ASN A 45 4.12 -1.52 -14.59
C ASN A 45 5.53 -2.15 -14.63
N GLY A 46 5.66 -3.43 -14.29
CA GLY A 46 6.91 -4.17 -14.41
C GLY A 46 7.97 -3.89 -13.33
N TYR A 47 7.58 -3.30 -12.20
CA TYR A 47 8.50 -3.07 -11.07
C TYR A 47 8.72 -4.34 -10.24
N ASN A 48 9.93 -4.52 -9.72
CA ASN A 48 10.22 -5.55 -8.73
C ASN A 48 9.73 -5.08 -7.37
N VAL A 49 8.62 -5.67 -6.91
CA VAL A 49 7.92 -5.28 -5.68
C VAL A 49 8.15 -6.32 -4.60
N LEU A 50 8.40 -5.86 -3.38
CA LEU A 50 8.36 -6.65 -2.15
C LEU A 50 7.21 -6.15 -1.28
N VAL A 51 6.46 -7.05 -0.65
CA VAL A 51 5.46 -6.68 0.36
C VAL A 51 5.92 -7.17 1.73
N VAL A 52 5.78 -6.32 2.75
CA VAL A 52 5.99 -6.68 4.15
C VAL A 52 4.68 -6.45 4.90
N ASP A 53 4.05 -7.55 5.33
CA ASP A 53 2.84 -7.56 6.13
C ASP A 53 3.22 -7.48 7.61
N CYS A 54 3.03 -6.28 8.19
CA CYS A 54 3.37 -5.97 9.57
C CYS A 54 2.16 -6.03 10.51
N ASP A 55 0.98 -6.44 10.04
CA ASP A 55 -0.24 -6.48 10.87
C ASP A 55 -0.31 -7.79 11.68
N TYR A 56 0.68 -8.02 12.53
CA TYR A 56 0.70 -9.17 13.45
C TYR A 56 -0.41 -9.03 14.51
N PRO A 57 -1.21 -10.09 14.78
CA PRO A 57 -1.14 -11.45 14.24
C PRO A 57 -2.06 -11.70 13.02
N GLN A 58 -2.75 -10.68 12.48
CA GLN A 58 -3.74 -10.87 11.43
C GLN A 58 -3.13 -11.30 10.09
N HIS A 59 -1.95 -10.78 9.73
CA HIS A 59 -1.22 -11.06 8.48
C HIS A 59 -2.13 -11.31 7.27
N SER A 60 -3.04 -10.36 7.04
CA SER A 60 -4.17 -10.55 6.12
C SER A 60 -3.72 -10.78 4.68
N ILE A 61 -2.56 -10.26 4.29
CA ILE A 61 -2.02 -10.40 2.94
C ILE A 61 -1.37 -11.77 2.77
N SER A 62 -0.63 -12.26 3.77
CA SER A 62 -0.07 -13.62 3.77
C SER A 62 -1.18 -14.67 3.74
N ALA A 63 -2.20 -14.52 4.60
CA ALA A 63 -3.35 -15.43 4.63
C ALA A 63 -4.11 -15.43 3.29
N MET A 64 -4.23 -14.28 2.63
CA MET A 64 -4.81 -14.19 1.28
C MET A 64 -3.98 -14.95 0.26
N ARG A 65 -2.65 -14.80 0.26
CA ARG A 65 -1.76 -15.52 -0.66
C ARG A 65 -1.89 -17.03 -0.48
N ASP A 66 -1.86 -17.52 0.74
CA ASP A 66 -1.96 -18.97 1.03
C ASP A 66 -3.32 -19.53 0.55
N TRP A 67 -4.39 -18.78 0.80
CA TRP A 67 -5.72 -19.13 0.31
C TRP A 67 -5.79 -19.14 -1.23
N GLU A 68 -5.23 -18.13 -1.90
CA GLU A 68 -5.21 -18.07 -3.36
C GLU A 68 -4.45 -19.24 -3.97
N VAL A 69 -3.27 -19.58 -3.43
CA VAL A 69 -2.47 -20.74 -3.87
C VAL A 69 -3.29 -22.02 -3.75
N GLY A 70 -3.91 -22.27 -2.58
CA GLY A 70 -4.72 -23.46 -2.36
C GLY A 70 -5.97 -23.56 -3.25
N ASN A 71 -6.49 -22.43 -3.76
CA ASN A 71 -7.57 -22.42 -4.75
C ASN A 71 -7.07 -22.66 -6.18
N ILE A 72 -5.93 -22.07 -6.54
CA ILE A 72 -5.29 -22.26 -7.85
C ILE A 72 -4.93 -23.74 -8.04
N GLU A 73 -4.39 -24.40 -7.02
CA GLU A 73 -4.08 -25.84 -7.07
C GLU A 73 -5.29 -26.70 -7.47
N LYS A 74 -6.51 -26.22 -7.16
CA LYS A 74 -7.77 -26.92 -7.45
C LYS A 74 -8.48 -26.43 -8.72
N ASN A 75 -7.94 -25.42 -9.40
CA ASN A 75 -8.61 -24.76 -10.52
C ASN A 75 -7.69 -24.65 -11.74
N VAL A 76 -7.88 -25.57 -12.70
CA VAL A 76 -7.10 -25.65 -13.95
C VAL A 76 -7.14 -24.36 -14.76
N HIS A 77 -8.28 -23.65 -14.76
CA HIS A 77 -8.38 -22.38 -15.47
C HIS A 77 -7.45 -21.32 -14.87
N LEU A 78 -7.40 -21.20 -13.53
CA LEU A 78 -6.49 -20.26 -12.87
C LEU A 78 -5.02 -20.67 -13.03
N GLN A 79 -4.71 -21.98 -13.06
CA GLN A 79 -3.36 -22.46 -13.35
C GLN A 79 -2.90 -22.04 -14.76
N ASN A 80 -3.75 -22.23 -15.77
CA ASN A 80 -3.44 -21.83 -17.14
C ASN A 80 -3.21 -20.31 -17.25
N LEU A 81 -4.00 -19.50 -16.54
CA LEU A 81 -3.79 -18.05 -16.50
C LEU A 81 -2.43 -17.67 -15.87
N LEU A 82 -1.97 -18.36 -14.83
CA LEU A 82 -0.64 -18.11 -14.27
C LEU A 82 0.48 -18.50 -15.23
N VAL A 83 0.32 -19.61 -15.94
CA VAL A 83 1.30 -20.06 -16.95
C VAL A 83 1.38 -19.04 -18.08
N GLU A 84 0.24 -18.56 -18.58
CA GLU A 84 0.18 -17.53 -19.63
C GLU A 84 0.79 -16.19 -19.15
N GLN A 85 0.45 -15.75 -17.95
CA GLN A 85 1.01 -14.54 -17.34
C GLN A 85 2.53 -14.65 -17.20
N PHE A 86 3.04 -15.78 -16.70
CA PHE A 86 4.47 -16.02 -16.58
C PHE A 86 5.15 -16.10 -17.95
N GLY A 87 4.55 -16.78 -18.93
CA GLY A 87 5.09 -16.89 -20.28
C GLY A 87 5.17 -15.54 -21.00
N THR A 88 4.21 -14.65 -20.76
CA THR A 88 4.15 -13.32 -21.37
C THR A 88 5.10 -12.32 -20.71
N SER A 89 5.16 -12.31 -19.38
CA SER A 89 5.90 -11.30 -18.62
C SER A 89 7.30 -11.75 -18.18
N GLY A 90 7.53 -13.06 -18.04
CA GLY A 90 8.70 -13.64 -17.38
C GLY A 90 8.73 -13.42 -15.86
N ARG A 91 7.68 -12.81 -15.28
CA ARG A 91 7.66 -12.37 -13.87
C ARG A 91 7.01 -13.40 -12.98
N LYS A 92 7.73 -13.85 -11.96
CA LYS A 92 7.18 -14.66 -10.86
C LYS A 92 6.31 -13.78 -9.96
N ALA A 93 5.47 -14.37 -9.13
CA ALA A 93 4.73 -13.60 -8.14
C ALA A 93 5.67 -12.82 -7.20
N TYR A 94 5.25 -11.61 -6.83
CA TYR A 94 6.00 -10.80 -5.87
C TYR A 94 6.05 -11.49 -4.49
N SER A 95 7.15 -11.24 -3.76
CA SER A 95 7.39 -11.84 -2.45
C SER A 95 6.61 -11.12 -1.36
N ILE A 96 6.11 -11.88 -0.38
CA ILE A 96 5.43 -11.36 0.81
C ILE A 96 6.22 -11.85 2.03
N LEU A 97 6.59 -10.94 2.92
CA LEU A 97 7.24 -11.23 4.19
C LEU A 97 6.32 -10.87 5.35
N ASN A 98 6.34 -11.65 6.42
CA ASN A 98 5.66 -11.32 7.66
C ASN A 98 6.65 -10.69 8.63
N SER A 99 6.23 -9.65 9.34
CA SER A 99 7.06 -8.95 10.31
C SER A 99 6.20 -8.30 11.41
N THR A 100 6.86 -7.73 12.41
CA THR A 100 6.23 -6.77 13.33
C THR A 100 6.50 -5.34 12.83
N PRO A 101 5.76 -4.32 13.31
CA PRO A 101 6.07 -2.94 12.98
C PRO A 101 7.51 -2.56 13.33
N GLU A 102 8.01 -3.00 14.49
CA GLU A 102 9.37 -2.70 14.98
C GLU A 102 10.46 -3.24 14.05
N GLU A 103 10.24 -4.43 13.49
CA GLU A 103 11.22 -5.14 12.67
C GLU A 103 11.01 -4.96 11.16
N ALA A 104 10.01 -4.17 10.76
CA ALA A 104 9.58 -4.03 9.37
C ALA A 104 10.74 -3.75 8.40
N ARG A 105 11.49 -2.66 8.67
CA ARG A 105 12.60 -2.22 7.83
C ARG A 105 13.78 -3.20 7.83
N GLU A 106 14.08 -3.79 8.99
CA GLU A 106 15.14 -4.79 9.13
C GLU A 106 14.80 -6.09 8.38
N THR A 107 13.53 -6.52 8.43
CA THR A 107 13.04 -7.72 7.75
C THR A 107 13.12 -7.57 6.24
N ALA A 108 12.66 -6.43 5.70
CA ALA A 108 12.87 -6.09 4.29
C ALA A 108 14.37 -6.10 3.94
N GLY A 109 15.17 -5.46 4.77
CA GLY A 109 16.61 -5.33 4.56
C GLY A 109 17.36 -6.65 4.44
N ARG A 110 17.15 -7.55 5.40
CA ARG A 110 17.76 -8.90 5.41
C ARG A 110 17.35 -9.72 4.18
N PHE A 111 16.15 -9.51 3.66
CA PHE A 111 15.68 -10.17 2.44
C PHE A 111 16.36 -9.57 1.19
N LEU A 112 16.41 -8.25 1.08
CA LEU A 112 17.03 -7.54 -0.04
C LEU A 112 18.53 -7.88 -0.17
N GLU A 113 19.26 -7.96 0.95
CA GLU A 113 20.70 -8.32 0.95
C GLU A 113 20.99 -9.72 0.37
N LYS A 114 20.04 -10.65 0.56
CA LYS A 114 20.16 -12.04 0.09
C LYS A 114 19.57 -12.25 -1.30
N SER A 115 18.81 -11.28 -1.81
CA SER A 115 18.15 -11.42 -3.10
C SER A 115 19.12 -11.17 -4.24
N GLU A 116 18.98 -11.94 -5.30
CA GLU A 116 19.67 -11.70 -6.58
C GLU A 116 18.94 -10.67 -7.45
N LEU A 117 17.70 -10.33 -7.09
CA LEU A 117 16.89 -9.34 -7.80
C LEU A 117 17.09 -7.95 -7.18
N ASP A 118 17.30 -6.94 -8.04
CA ASP A 118 17.20 -5.54 -7.65
C ASP A 118 15.70 -5.17 -7.49
N TYR A 119 15.30 -4.67 -6.33
CA TYR A 119 13.92 -4.25 -6.07
C TYR A 119 13.74 -2.74 -6.27
N ASP A 120 12.62 -2.35 -6.84
CA ASP A 120 12.26 -0.94 -7.05
C ASP A 120 11.43 -0.40 -5.88
N LEU A 121 10.57 -1.24 -5.29
CA LEU A 121 9.56 -0.82 -4.32
C LEU A 121 9.36 -1.87 -3.22
N VAL A 122 9.36 -1.43 -1.97
CA VAL A 122 8.96 -2.22 -0.81
C VAL A 122 7.69 -1.60 -0.22
N LEU A 123 6.59 -2.33 -0.27
CA LEU A 123 5.30 -1.90 0.27
C LEU A 123 5.08 -2.50 1.67
N PHE A 124 4.75 -1.65 2.63
CA PHE A 124 4.49 -2.05 4.01
C PHE A 124 3.01 -1.90 4.35
N ASP A 125 2.39 -2.99 4.83
CA ASP A 125 1.05 -2.95 5.45
C ASP A 125 1.21 -2.85 6.97
N LEU A 126 0.99 -1.66 7.52
CA LEU A 126 1.14 -1.42 8.95
C LEU A 126 -0.21 -1.58 9.69
N PRO A 127 -0.20 -1.99 10.96
CA PRO A 127 -1.40 -2.05 11.79
C PRO A 127 -2.17 -0.72 11.80
N GLY A 128 -3.49 -0.82 11.95
CA GLY A 128 -4.39 0.32 11.90
C GLY A 128 -4.38 1.24 13.13
N THR A 129 -3.38 1.19 14.02
CA THR A 129 -3.35 2.00 15.25
C THR A 129 -1.92 2.37 15.64
N VAL A 130 -1.63 3.67 15.77
CA VAL A 130 -0.31 4.18 16.24
C VAL A 130 0.00 3.85 17.70
N ASN A 131 -1.00 3.45 18.48
CA ASN A 131 -0.82 3.02 19.87
C ASN A 131 -0.18 1.62 19.95
N VAL A 132 -0.17 0.87 18.84
CA VAL A 132 0.61 -0.36 18.77
C VAL A 132 2.08 0.05 18.79
N PRO A 133 2.89 -0.53 19.69
CA PRO A 133 4.33 -0.30 19.71
C PRO A 133 4.95 -0.47 18.31
N GLY A 134 6.00 0.29 18.04
CA GLY A 134 6.69 0.23 16.75
C GLY A 134 6.01 0.99 15.61
N VAL A 135 4.68 1.06 15.51
CA VAL A 135 3.99 1.61 14.31
C VAL A 135 4.42 3.04 13.97
N PHE A 136 4.45 3.94 14.96
CA PHE A 136 4.91 5.31 14.72
C PHE A 136 6.35 5.34 14.22
N GLN A 137 7.23 4.53 14.81
CA GLN A 137 8.63 4.40 14.41
C GLN A 137 8.73 3.84 12.98
N SER A 138 7.93 2.82 12.62
CA SER A 138 7.90 2.26 11.27
C SER A 138 7.53 3.35 10.26
N VAL A 139 6.48 4.14 10.53
CA VAL A 139 5.99 5.21 9.66
C VAL A 139 7.08 6.24 9.36
N ILE A 140 7.77 6.77 10.38
CA ILE A 140 8.82 7.78 10.18
C ILE A 140 10.09 7.21 9.51
N ASN A 141 10.28 5.89 9.50
CA ASN A 141 11.41 5.22 8.84
C ASN A 141 11.10 4.79 7.40
N MET A 142 9.95 5.16 6.85
CA MET A 142 9.61 4.99 5.42
C MET A 142 10.15 6.14 4.58
N ASP A 143 10.24 5.98 3.27
CA ASP A 143 10.46 7.08 2.33
C ASP A 143 9.16 7.86 2.08
N TYR A 144 8.03 7.15 1.94
CA TYR A 144 6.71 7.75 1.77
C TYR A 144 5.63 6.98 2.52
N VAL A 145 4.58 7.69 2.92
CA VAL A 145 3.39 7.11 3.56
C VAL A 145 2.16 7.58 2.82
N PHE A 146 1.31 6.64 2.40
CA PHE A 146 0.00 6.93 1.85
C PHE A 146 -1.10 6.57 2.85
N THR A 147 -1.99 7.52 3.13
CA THR A 147 -3.03 7.43 4.15
C THR A 147 -4.41 7.42 3.49
N PRO A 148 -5.04 6.25 3.29
CA PRO A 148 -6.41 6.19 2.79
C PRO A 148 -7.37 6.81 3.81
N ILE A 149 -8.21 7.75 3.38
CA ILE A 149 -9.24 8.40 4.21
C ILE A 149 -10.63 8.14 3.65
N THR A 150 -11.66 8.11 4.50
CA THR A 150 -13.07 7.95 4.07
C THR A 150 -13.90 9.14 4.55
N GLN A 151 -15.09 9.31 3.99
CA GLN A 151 -16.03 10.38 4.38
C GLN A 151 -16.57 10.28 5.82
N GLU A 152 -16.30 9.18 6.53
CA GLU A 152 -16.76 8.99 7.90
C GLU A 152 -16.06 9.98 8.84
N ARG A 153 -16.84 10.79 9.56
CA ARG A 153 -16.31 11.86 10.42
C ARG A 153 -15.26 11.37 11.43
N MET A 154 -15.47 10.20 12.01
CA MET A 154 -14.54 9.63 12.99
C MET A 154 -13.24 9.15 12.34
N VAL A 155 -13.31 8.57 11.14
CA VAL A 155 -12.12 8.25 10.33
C VAL A 155 -11.37 9.53 10.03
N MET A 156 -12.06 10.57 9.54
CA MET A 156 -11.42 11.84 9.19
C MET A 156 -10.66 12.48 10.35
N ARG A 157 -11.31 12.58 11.52
CA ARG A 157 -10.68 13.14 12.72
C ARG A 157 -9.43 12.34 13.11
N SER A 158 -9.53 11.01 13.08
CA SER A 158 -8.41 10.12 13.39
C SER A 158 -7.26 10.27 12.39
N SER A 159 -7.56 10.33 11.10
CA SER A 159 -6.55 10.44 10.05
C SER A 159 -5.85 11.78 10.06
N MET A 160 -6.57 12.87 10.31
CA MET A 160 -5.96 14.20 10.45
C MET A 160 -5.02 14.26 11.65
N SER A 161 -5.44 13.78 12.83
CA SER A 161 -4.57 13.72 14.01
C SER A 161 -3.30 12.93 13.74
N PHE A 162 -3.42 11.79 13.06
CA PHE A 162 -2.28 10.98 12.64
C PHE A 162 -1.31 11.75 11.73
N VAL A 163 -1.81 12.31 10.64
CA VAL A 163 -0.96 13.04 9.67
C VAL A 163 -0.31 14.27 10.30
N LEU A 164 -1.05 15.02 11.12
CA LEU A 164 -0.50 16.18 11.83
C LEU A 164 0.59 15.79 12.83
N ALA A 165 0.42 14.70 13.58
CA ALA A 165 1.45 14.22 14.50
C ALA A 165 2.74 13.81 13.76
N ILE A 166 2.63 13.12 12.62
CA ILE A 166 3.78 12.76 11.79
C ILE A 166 4.45 14.00 11.22
N ARG A 167 3.67 14.96 10.70
CA ARG A 167 4.21 16.21 10.14
C ARG A 167 4.91 17.06 11.20
N GLU A 168 4.35 17.14 12.41
CA GLU A 168 4.98 17.85 13.52
C GLU A 168 6.32 17.20 13.90
N TYR A 169 6.38 15.87 13.92
CA TYR A 169 7.61 15.14 14.17
C TYR A 169 8.66 15.40 13.08
N MET A 170 8.27 15.29 11.80
CA MET A 170 9.14 15.60 10.65
C MET A 170 9.66 17.04 10.69
N HIS A 171 8.84 17.99 11.15
CA HIS A 171 9.27 19.39 11.26
C HIS A 171 10.34 19.59 12.32
N ARG A 172 10.30 18.82 13.41
CA ARG A 172 11.27 18.90 14.49
C ARG A 172 12.52 18.06 14.23
N HIS A 173 12.45 17.06 13.35
CA HIS A 173 13.49 16.04 13.18
C HIS A 173 13.79 15.85 11.68
N ALA A 174 14.82 16.54 11.19
CA ALA A 174 15.23 16.51 9.78
C ALA A 174 16.06 15.27 9.40
N ASP A 175 16.38 14.42 10.38
CA ASP A 175 17.19 13.21 10.23
C ASP A 175 16.37 11.97 9.85
N VAL A 176 15.03 12.05 9.87
CA VAL A 176 14.19 10.93 9.44
C VAL A 176 14.16 10.81 7.90
N PRO A 177 14.08 9.58 7.37
CA PRO A 177 14.05 9.35 5.92
C PRO A 177 12.70 9.73 5.26
N LEU A 178 11.63 9.92 6.05
CA LEU A 178 10.30 10.20 5.54
C LEU A 178 10.26 11.50 4.74
N ARG A 179 10.02 11.39 3.44
CA ARG A 179 9.99 12.50 2.47
C ARG A 179 8.60 13.10 2.34
N GLY A 180 7.55 12.30 2.56
CA GLY A 180 6.18 12.77 2.43
C GLY A 180 5.15 11.81 3.01
N ILE A 181 4.08 12.39 3.56
CA ILE A 181 2.85 11.70 3.94
C ILE A 181 1.69 12.30 3.15
N HIS A 182 0.98 11.45 2.42
CA HIS A 182 -0.03 11.85 1.44
C HIS A 182 -1.35 11.14 1.71
N MET A 183 -2.44 11.89 1.85
CA MET A 183 -3.77 11.32 2.01
C MET A 183 -4.42 11.05 0.65
N PHE A 184 -5.31 10.07 0.55
CA PHE A 184 -6.15 9.90 -0.63
C PHE A 184 -7.54 9.41 -0.25
N TRP A 185 -8.55 9.85 -0.99
CA TRP A 185 -9.93 9.52 -0.70
C TRP A 185 -10.28 8.10 -1.15
N ASN A 186 -10.84 7.31 -0.23
CA ASN A 186 -11.33 5.97 -0.45
C ASN A 186 -12.82 5.85 -0.09
N ARG A 187 -13.50 4.91 -0.75
CA ARG A 187 -14.92 4.58 -0.54
C ARG A 187 -15.83 5.79 -0.68
N MET A 188 -15.52 6.69 -1.61
CA MET A 188 -16.36 7.86 -1.83
C MET A 188 -17.64 7.46 -2.55
N ASP A 189 -18.78 7.71 -1.92
CA ASP A 189 -20.08 7.53 -2.55
C ASP A 189 -20.41 8.78 -3.39
N LYS A 190 -20.92 8.58 -4.61
CA LYS A 190 -21.35 9.69 -5.49
C LYS A 190 -22.49 10.52 -4.88
N ARG A 191 -23.22 9.95 -3.91
CA ARG A 191 -24.34 10.58 -3.18
C ARG A 191 -23.89 11.43 -2.00
N VAL A 192 -22.60 11.51 -1.72
CA VAL A 192 -22.08 12.32 -0.61
C VAL A 192 -22.43 13.77 -0.82
N SER A 193 -22.81 14.44 0.28
CA SER A 193 -22.95 15.89 0.29
C SER A 193 -21.64 16.53 -0.18
N LYS A 194 -21.69 17.17 -1.35
CA LYS A 194 -20.58 17.98 -1.87
C LYS A 194 -20.06 18.96 -0.82
N GLY A 195 -20.92 19.42 0.10
CA GLY A 195 -20.54 20.29 1.22
C GLY A 195 -19.55 19.67 2.19
N LEU A 196 -19.68 18.38 2.55
CA LEU A 196 -18.73 17.72 3.45
C LEU A 196 -17.36 17.53 2.79
N TYR A 197 -17.36 17.07 1.54
CA TYR A 197 -16.13 16.93 0.77
C TYR A 197 -15.42 18.28 0.61
N ASN A 198 -16.14 19.31 0.15
CA ASN A 198 -15.58 20.65 -0.03
C ASN A 198 -15.04 21.22 1.29
N GLY A 199 -15.77 21.06 2.39
CA GLY A 199 -15.33 21.51 3.71
C GLY A 199 -14.02 20.85 4.16
N TYR A 200 -13.88 19.53 3.99
CA TYR A 200 -12.61 18.86 4.32
C TYR A 200 -11.48 19.26 3.36
N THR A 201 -11.76 19.42 2.07
CA THR A 201 -10.78 19.89 1.09
C THR A 201 -10.27 21.30 1.42
N GLU A 202 -11.14 22.20 1.89
CA GLU A 202 -10.74 23.52 2.39
C GLU A 202 -9.84 23.43 3.62
N ILE A 203 -10.18 22.54 4.57
CA ILE A 203 -9.36 22.28 5.76
C ILE A 203 -7.98 21.72 5.37
N PHE A 204 -7.91 20.78 4.43
CA PHE A 204 -6.64 20.24 3.97
C PHE A 204 -5.78 21.31 3.32
N ARG A 205 -6.39 22.17 2.50
CA ARG A 205 -5.71 23.29 1.84
C ARG A 205 -5.17 24.29 2.87
N SER A 206 -5.96 24.67 3.88
CA SER A 206 -5.55 25.63 4.90
C SER A 206 -4.40 25.08 5.77
N LEU A 207 -4.42 23.78 6.06
CA LEU A 207 -3.35 23.09 6.79
C LEU A 207 -2.18 22.65 5.90
N LYS A 208 -2.23 22.92 4.59
CA LYS A 208 -1.26 22.45 3.58
C LYS A 208 -0.99 20.95 3.70
N LEU A 209 -2.03 20.16 3.94
CA LEU A 209 -1.93 18.71 4.02
C LEU A 209 -1.89 18.14 2.59
N PRO A 210 -0.89 17.32 2.23
CA PRO A 210 -0.83 16.71 0.91
C PRO A 210 -1.97 15.70 0.75
N VAL A 211 -2.83 15.94 -0.24
CA VAL A 211 -3.94 15.04 -0.60
C VAL A 211 -3.88 14.81 -2.10
N LEU A 212 -4.02 13.55 -2.50
CA LEU A 212 -4.09 13.17 -3.90
C LEU A 212 -5.41 13.67 -4.49
N GLU A 213 -5.36 14.11 -5.75
CA GLU A 213 -6.53 14.54 -6.51
C GLU A 213 -7.43 13.35 -6.86
N THR A 214 -6.82 12.18 -7.07
CA THR A 214 -7.58 10.98 -7.39
C THR A 214 -8.45 10.51 -6.22
N VAL A 215 -9.73 10.32 -6.51
CA VAL A 215 -10.72 9.79 -5.57
C VAL A 215 -11.11 8.37 -5.96
N ILE A 216 -11.01 7.43 -5.02
CA ILE A 216 -11.46 6.05 -5.21
C ILE A 216 -12.95 5.92 -4.84
N PRO A 217 -13.82 5.52 -5.80
CA PRO A 217 -15.24 5.35 -5.53
C PRO A 217 -15.52 4.11 -4.66
N SER A 218 -16.62 4.15 -3.91
CA SER A 218 -17.13 2.95 -3.23
C SER A 218 -17.61 1.92 -4.26
N ALA A 219 -17.03 0.72 -4.22
CA ALA A 219 -17.44 -0.38 -5.08
C ALA A 219 -17.22 -1.74 -4.40
N GLU A 220 -18.14 -2.67 -4.60
CA GLU A 220 -18.03 -4.04 -4.03
C GLU A 220 -16.79 -4.80 -4.51
N ARG A 221 -16.25 -4.44 -5.69
CA ARG A 221 -15.09 -5.13 -6.28
C ARG A 221 -13.84 -5.07 -5.38
N TYR A 222 -13.72 -4.05 -4.52
CA TYR A 222 -12.65 -3.95 -3.52
C TYR A 222 -12.81 -4.94 -2.35
N ASN A 223 -14.02 -5.48 -2.13
CA ASN A 223 -14.35 -6.37 -1.03
C ASN A 223 -14.40 -7.86 -1.45
N LYS A 224 -14.40 -8.17 -2.75
CA LYS A 224 -14.48 -9.55 -3.24
C LYS A 224 -13.09 -10.16 -3.31
N ASP A 225 -12.88 -11.24 -2.54
CA ASP A 225 -11.73 -12.13 -2.70
C ASP A 225 -11.76 -12.81 -4.06
N SER A 226 -10.59 -12.99 -4.66
CA SER A 226 -10.37 -13.50 -6.01
C SER A 226 -11.17 -14.78 -6.30
N GLY A 227 -11.77 -14.85 -7.49
CA GLY A 227 -11.91 -16.11 -8.20
C GLY A 227 -13.10 -17.02 -7.88
N MET A 228 -13.99 -16.70 -6.92
CA MET A 228 -15.17 -17.56 -6.71
C MET A 228 -16.34 -17.24 -7.65
N LYS A 229 -16.68 -15.96 -7.89
CA LYS A 229 -17.76 -15.51 -8.79
C LYS A 229 -17.58 -14.05 -9.25
N GLY A 230 -16.55 -13.73 -10.03
CA GLY A 230 -16.35 -12.38 -10.58
C GLY A 230 -14.96 -12.12 -11.16
N PRO A 231 -14.75 -10.95 -11.79
CA PRO A 231 -13.47 -10.58 -12.37
C PRO A 231 -12.38 -10.41 -11.30
N LEU A 232 -11.15 -10.83 -11.61
CA LEU A 232 -9.97 -10.65 -10.76
C LEU A 232 -9.70 -9.15 -10.58
N PHE A 233 -9.61 -8.71 -9.34
CA PHE A 233 -9.35 -7.32 -9.00
C PHE A 233 -8.38 -7.20 -7.83
N ARG A 234 -8.73 -7.73 -6.65
CA ARG A 234 -7.85 -7.81 -5.49
C ARG A 234 -7.24 -9.20 -5.40
N SER A 235 -6.06 -9.38 -5.99
CA SER A 235 -5.32 -10.64 -5.97
C SER A 235 -3.85 -10.37 -5.66
N THR A 236 -3.17 -11.31 -5.00
CA THR A 236 -1.72 -11.28 -4.80
C THR A 236 -0.95 -12.01 -5.90
N LEU A 237 -1.65 -12.66 -6.83
CA LEU A 237 -1.05 -13.51 -7.87
C LEU A 237 -1.38 -13.03 -9.30
N PHE A 238 -2.43 -12.23 -9.44
CA PHE A 238 -2.89 -11.70 -10.72
C PHE A 238 -3.01 -10.17 -10.68
N PRO A 239 -2.82 -9.48 -11.82
CA PRO A 239 -3.19 -8.09 -11.95
C PRO A 239 -4.71 -7.89 -11.85
N PRO A 240 -5.15 -6.68 -11.48
CA PRO A 240 -6.54 -6.28 -11.71
C PRO A 240 -6.89 -6.41 -13.19
N SER A 241 -7.96 -7.14 -13.51
CA SER A 241 -8.42 -7.29 -14.90
C SER A 241 -8.88 -5.95 -15.50
N SER A 242 -8.72 -5.77 -16.81
CA SER A 242 -9.07 -4.52 -17.50
C SER A 242 -10.54 -4.12 -17.29
N SER A 243 -11.45 -5.09 -17.21
CA SER A 243 -12.87 -4.85 -16.92
C SER A 243 -13.10 -4.36 -15.49
N ALA A 244 -12.32 -4.85 -14.53
CA ALA A 244 -12.38 -4.43 -13.13
C ALA A 244 -11.67 -3.10 -12.87
N LEU A 245 -10.67 -2.73 -13.68
CA LEU A 245 -10.04 -1.39 -13.62
C LEU A 245 -10.99 -0.29 -14.08
N LYS A 246 -11.83 -0.55 -15.09
CA LYS A 246 -12.75 0.45 -15.63
C LYS A 246 -13.67 1.01 -14.54
N GLY A 247 -13.58 2.33 -14.33
CA GLY A 247 -14.36 3.07 -13.34
C GLY A 247 -13.92 2.89 -11.88
N SER A 248 -12.76 2.25 -11.64
CA SER A 248 -12.17 2.10 -10.31
C SER A 248 -11.27 3.28 -9.90
N ASN A 249 -10.77 4.05 -10.88
CA ASN A 249 -9.77 5.09 -10.71
C ASN A 249 -8.43 4.60 -10.10
N LEU A 250 -8.20 3.28 -10.05
CA LEU A 250 -6.96 2.72 -9.52
C LEU A 250 -5.76 3.07 -10.40
N ASP A 251 -5.94 3.05 -11.72
CA ASP A 251 -4.97 3.47 -12.72
C ASP A 251 -4.55 4.93 -12.55
N LEU A 252 -5.52 5.82 -12.30
CA LEU A 252 -5.27 7.23 -12.02
C LEU A 252 -4.50 7.41 -10.70
N LEU A 253 -4.90 6.68 -9.65
CA LEU A 253 -4.27 6.74 -8.33
C LEU A 253 -2.81 6.27 -8.43
N VAL A 254 -2.58 5.16 -9.12
CA VAL A 254 -1.23 4.62 -9.36
C VAL A 254 -0.37 5.63 -10.10
N SER A 255 -0.87 6.24 -11.18
CA SER A 255 -0.11 7.23 -11.95
C SER A 255 0.28 8.46 -11.12
N GLU A 256 -0.61 8.93 -10.24
CA GLU A 256 -0.34 10.02 -9.32
C GLU A 256 0.71 9.61 -8.27
N MET A 257 0.60 8.40 -7.72
CA MET A 257 1.59 7.84 -6.80
C MET A 257 2.96 7.67 -7.46
N GLU A 258 3.05 7.17 -8.70
CA GLU A 258 4.33 7.07 -9.44
C GLU A 258 5.02 8.42 -9.59
N THR A 259 4.23 9.47 -9.86
CA THR A 259 4.74 10.84 -9.98
C THR A 259 5.33 11.33 -8.65
N ILE A 260 4.64 11.07 -7.54
CA ILE A 260 5.11 11.41 -6.18
C ILE A 260 6.37 10.61 -5.82
N LEU A 261 6.36 9.31 -6.11
CA LEU A 261 7.46 8.39 -5.82
C LEU A 261 8.66 8.59 -6.76
N LYS A 262 8.47 9.31 -7.88
CA LYS A 262 9.47 9.50 -8.94
C LYS A 262 9.97 8.17 -9.53
N LEU A 263 9.05 7.21 -9.67
CA LEU A 263 9.32 5.93 -10.32
C LEU A 263 9.31 6.15 -11.84
N LYS A 264 10.50 6.18 -12.46
CA LYS A 264 10.75 6.12 -13.92
C LYS A 264 12.11 5.48 -14.23
#